data_AF-A0A2T0U655-F1
#
_entry.id   AF-A0A2T0U655-F1
#
_cell.length_a   1.000
_cell.length_b   1.000
_cell.length_c   1.000
_cell.angle_alpha   90.00
_cell.angle_beta   90.00
_cell.angle_gamma   90.00
#
_symmetry.space_group_name_H-M   'P 1'
#
loop_
_entity.id
_entity.type
_entity.pdbx_description
1 polymer ?
#
loop_
_entity_poly.entity_id
_entity_poly.type
_entity_poly.pdbx_seq_one_letter_code
_entity_poly.pdbx_strand_id
1 'polypeptide(L)' 'MPPVKKIVTWLIVIFLLYAIVTSPTQAADIVGSAWEVITNGVTNIARFFDSLIARS' A
#
# COMPACT_ATOMS: atom_id res chain seq x y z
N MET A 1 15.69 -18.79 25.20
CA MET A 1 14.47 -18.87 24.36
C MET A 1 14.63 -17.84 23.26
N PRO A 2 14.60 -18.19 21.96
CA PRO A 2 14.60 -17.18 20.92
C PRO A 2 13.42 -16.23 21.19
N PRO A 3 13.60 -14.90 21.05
CA PRO A 3 12.51 -13.98 21.33
C PRO A 3 11.34 -14.30 20.40
N VAL A 4 10.19 -14.65 20.96
CA VAL A 4 8.97 -15.05 20.24
C VAL A 4 8.64 -14.06 19.12
N LYS A 5 8.83 -12.76 19.39
CA LYS A 5 8.71 -11.67 18.40
C LYS A 5 9.48 -11.93 17.11
N LYS A 6 10.74 -12.39 17.20
CA LYS A 6 11.58 -12.64 16.02
C LYS A 6 11.03 -13.79 15.19
N ILE A 7 10.58 -14.88 15.83
CA ILE A 7 9.99 -16.03 15.12
C ILE A 7 8.71 -15.61 14.41
N VAL A 8 7.82 -14.89 15.09
CA VAL A 8 6.54 -14.42 14.52
C VAL A 8 6.78 -13.47 13.35
N THR A 9 7.69 -12.50 13.48
CA THR A 9 8.04 -11.59 12.38
C THR A 9 8.56 -12.37 11.17
N TRP A 10 9.47 -13.33 11.37
CA TRP A 10 10.01 -14.12 10.26
C TRP A 10 8.96 -15.02 9.62
N LEU A 11 8.05 -15.61 10.41
CA LEU A 11 6.93 -16.39 9.89
C LEU A 11 6.03 -15.54 8.98
N ILE A 12 5.68 -14.34 9.42
CA ILE A 12 4.88 -13.40 8.62
C ILE A 12 5.62 -13.02 7.33
N VAL A 13 6.92 -12.71 7.41
CA VAL A 13 7.72 -12.33 6.23
C VAL A 13 7.74 -13.47 5.20
N ILE A 14 8.02 -14.71 5.64
CA ILE A 14 8.06 -15.86 4.74
C ILE A 14 6.68 -16.11 4.12
N PHE A 15 5.62 -15.99 4.92
CA PHE A 15 4.25 -16.12 4.42
C PHE A 15 3.90 -15.07 3.37
N LEU A 16 4.29 -13.81 3.59
CA LEU A 16 4.06 -12.73 2.62
C LEU A 16 4.82 -12.97 1.32
N LEU A 17 6.10 -13.37 1.40
CA LEU A 17 6.89 -13.73 0.22
C LEU A 17 6.23 -14.89 -0.55
N TYR A 18 5.78 -15.92 0.16
CA TYR A 18 5.06 -17.04 -0.44
C TYR A 18 3.77 -16.59 -1.13
N ALA A 19 2.98 -15.73 -0.49
CA ALA A 19 1.73 -15.22 -1.04
C ALA A 19 1.97 -14.40 -2.32
N ILE A 20 3.00 -13.55 -2.34
CA ILE A 20 3.38 -12.76 -3.52
C ILE A 20 3.81 -13.67 -4.68
N VAL A 21 4.63 -14.69 -4.42
CA VAL A 21 5.11 -15.60 -5.47
C VAL A 21 4.00 -16.53 -5.98
N THR A 22 3.12 -17.00 -5.09
CA THR A 22 2.03 -17.93 -5.43
C THR A 22 0.89 -17.22 -6.16
N SER A 23 0.56 -16.00 -5.73
CA SER A 23 -0.58 -15.23 -6.26
C SER A 23 -0.14 -13.81 -6.61
N PRO A 24 0.76 -13.64 -7.61
CA PRO A 24 1.34 -12.34 -7.95
C PRO A 24 0.30 -11.33 -8.43
N THR A 25 -0.76 -11.81 -9.11
CA THR A 25 -1.87 -10.97 -9.57
C THR A 25 -2.64 -10.36 -8.40
N GLN A 26 -3.08 -11.18 -7.44
CA GLN A 26 -3.75 -10.67 -6.23
C GLN A 26 -2.87 -9.68 -5.45
N ALA A 27 -1.57 -9.98 -5.30
CA ALA A 27 -0.66 -9.06 -4.64
C ALA A 27 -0.57 -7.72 -5.38
N ALA A 28 -0.48 -7.74 -6.72
CA ALA A 28 -0.48 -6.55 -7.54
C ALA A 28 -1.81 -5.77 -7.45
N ASP A 29 -2.95 -6.45 -7.40
CA ASP A 29 -4.26 -5.81 -7.26
C ASP A 29 -4.40 -5.09 -5.91
N ILE A 30 -3.93 -5.71 -4.83
CA ILE A 30 -3.94 -5.09 -3.49
C ILE A 30 -3.02 -3.87 -3.45
N VAL A 31 -1.80 -3.97 -4.00
CA VAL A 31 -0.86 -2.84 -4.02
C VAL A 31 -1.37 -1.73 -4.95
N GLY A 32 -1.94 -2.10 -6.10
CA GLY A 32 -2.51 -1.18 -7.08
C GLY A 32 -3.69 -0.40 -6.51
N SER A 33 -4.62 -1.08 -5.85
CA SER A 33 -5.75 -0.43 -5.19
C SER A 33 -5.31 0.50 -4.04
N ALA A 34 -4.31 0.10 -3.25
CA ALA A 34 -3.74 0.99 -2.23
C ALA A 34 -3.10 2.24 -2.84
N TRP A 35 -2.37 2.08 -3.95
CA TRP A 35 -1.76 3.19 -4.68
C TRP A 35 -2.81 4.12 -5.31
N GLU A 36 -3.89 3.57 -5.85
CA GLU A 36 -5.02 4.33 -6.38
C GLU A 36 -5.65 5.22 -5.32
N VAL A 37 -5.86 4.71 -4.10
CA VAL A 37 -6.38 5.51 -2.98
C VAL A 37 -5.46 6.69 -2.66
N ILE A 38 -4.15 6.46 -2.62
CA ILE A 38 -3.16 7.51 -2.33
C ILE A 38 -3.17 8.57 -3.44
N THR A 39 -3.08 8.14 -4.70
CA THR A 39 -3.03 9.06 -5.86
C THR A 39 -4.32 9.84 -6.04
N ASN A 40 -5.47 9.23 -5.81
CA ASN A 40 -6.76 9.91 -5.79
C ASN A 40 -6.82 10.96 -4.67
N GLY A 41 -6.34 10.63 -3.47
CA GLY A 41 -6.24 11.58 -2.36
C GLY A 41 -5.37 12.79 -2.71
N VAL A 42 -4.17 12.56 -3.23
CA VAL A 42 -3.25 13.62 -3.68
C VAL A 42 -3.87 14.48 -4.78
N THR A 43 -4.49 13.86 -5.78
CA THR A 43 -5.11 14.57 -6.91
C THR A 43 -6.27 15.44 -6.45
N ASN A 44 -7.09 14.96 -5.50
CA ASN A 44 -8.19 15.74 -4.95
C ASN A 44 -7.69 16.96 -4.17
N ILE A 45 -6.59 16.82 -3.44
CA ILE A 45 -5.94 17.94 -2.75
C ILE A 45 -5.39 18.95 -3.77
N ALA A 46 -4.69 18.49 -4.81
CA ALA A 46 -4.16 19.36 -5.86
C ALA A 46 -5.28 20.16 -6.54
N ARG A 47 -6.36 19.48 -6.96
CA ARG A 47 -7.54 20.12 -7.56
C ARG A 47 -8.19 21.16 -6.64
N PHE A 48 -8.22 20.90 -5.33
CA PHE A 48 -8.73 21.86 -4.36
C PHE A 48 -7.89 23.15 -4.37
N PHE A 49 -6.57 23.04 -4.28
CA PHE A 49 -5.69 24.21 -4.35
C PHE A 49 -5.77 24.94 -5.69
N ASP A 50 -5.81 24.22 -6.82
CA ASP A 50 -6.00 24.82 -8.14
C ASP A 50 -7.31 25.62 -8.19
N SER A 51 -8.39 25.10 -7.60
CA SER A 51 -9.68 25.80 -7.55
C SER A 51 -9.66 27.05 -6.67
N LEU A 52 -8.82 27.09 -5.63
CA LEU A 52 -8.64 28.27 -4.78
C LEU A 52 -7.87 29.37 -5.52
N ILE A 53 -6.76 28.99 -6.17
CA ILE A 53 -5.90 29.93 -6.91
C ILE A 53 -6.62 30.46 -8.16
N ALA A 54 -7.34 29.60 -8.89
CA ALA A 54 -8.10 30.02 -10.08
C ALA A 54 -9.28 30.95 -9.76
N ARG A 55 -9.68 31.04 -8.48
CA ARG A 55 -10.78 31.89 -8.01
C ARG A 55 -10.31 33.19 -7.33
N SER A 56 -9.00 33.37 -7.14
CA SER A 56 -8.37 34.62 -6.66
C SER A 56 -7.91 35.48 -7.83
#